data_AF-A0AAW0P1K4-F1
#
_entry.id   AF-A0AAW0P1K4-F1
#
_cell.length_a   1.000
_cell.length_b   1.000
_cell.length_c   1.000
_cell.angle_alpha   90.00
_cell.angle_beta   90.00
_cell.angle_gamma   90.00
#
_symmetry.space_group_name_H-M   'P 1'
#
loop_
_entity.id
_entity.type
_entity.pdbx_description
1 polymer ?
#
loop_
_entity_poly.entity_id
_entity_poly.type
_entity_poly.pdbx_seq_one_letter_code
_entity_poly.pdbx_strand_id
1 'polypeptide(L)'
;MSDLCQKSPEGQNHKLTSPAEHTQCSSPRQSKTCGCLRPSCARSLSSQSRLDEETQKRADAENNLVAFRKDVDDATLSRLELERKIESLMDEIEFLKKLHDEEIQDVQVSVQTHQLKMEVESTNRPDLTGALRDIRAQYENIAMKNMQESEDWYKSKFADLTDSAKRNTDALRQAKQEANESRRQIQSLNCEIDALKNTNEALLRQMRDMEDQFGNEISNYQDNVSRLEEEIRHLKEEMARHLREYQDLLNVKMALDIEIATYRKLLEGEESRITIPIGMGMTNHVGDRDYEKSPRDQPKKPVVIKTVETRDGEVVKESRTEKDSGRRGKEDSDN
;
A
#
# COMPACT_ATOMS: atom_id res chain seq x y z
N MET A 1 22.17 56.29 -4.91
CA MET A 1 21.61 55.80 -3.64
C MET A 1 20.63 54.67 -4.00
N SER A 2 21.01 53.48 -4.43
CA SER A 2 22.14 52.58 -4.09
C SER A 2 22.00 51.95 -2.70
N ASP A 3 20.92 51.21 -2.46
CA ASP A 3 20.83 50.26 -1.34
C ASP A 3 21.19 48.86 -1.83
N LEU A 4 22.46 48.51 -1.61
CA LEU A 4 23.00 47.17 -1.71
C LEU A 4 22.47 46.32 -0.56
N CYS A 5 21.58 45.36 -0.84
CA CYS A 5 21.27 44.28 0.07
C CYS A 5 22.06 43.04 -0.37
N GLN A 6 23.28 42.90 0.17
CA GLN A 6 24.07 41.67 0.12
C GLN A 6 23.39 40.60 0.99
N LYS A 7 23.00 39.48 0.40
CA LYS A 7 22.72 38.24 1.14
C LYS A 7 23.71 37.17 0.69
N SER A 8 24.57 36.77 1.62
CA SER A 8 25.36 35.53 1.59
C SER A 8 24.44 34.30 1.52
N PRO A 9 24.83 33.22 0.84
CA PRO A 9 24.26 31.90 1.05
C PRO A 9 25.09 31.14 2.08
N GLU A 10 24.58 31.02 3.31
CA GLU A 10 25.05 30.00 4.24
C GLU A 10 24.46 28.66 3.83
N GLY A 11 25.34 27.71 3.52
CA GLY A 11 24.99 26.34 3.22
C GLY A 11 24.53 25.59 4.46
N GLN A 12 23.45 24.83 4.32
CA GLN A 12 23.14 23.68 5.17
C GLN A 12 22.52 22.59 4.28
N ASN A 13 23.40 21.79 3.66
CA ASN A 13 23.03 20.48 3.15
C ASN A 13 22.76 19.57 4.36
N HIS A 14 21.50 19.45 4.75
CA HIS A 14 21.07 18.41 5.70
C HIS A 14 21.17 17.04 5.01
N LYS A 15 22.35 16.43 5.13
CA LYS A 15 22.56 15.01 4.86
C LYS A 15 21.77 14.23 5.91
N LEU A 16 20.63 13.69 5.52
CA LEU A 16 19.92 12.66 6.30
C LEU A 16 20.75 11.38 6.22
N THR A 17 21.73 11.23 7.10
CA THR A 17 22.34 9.93 7.39
C THR A 17 21.38 9.13 8.26
N SER A 18 20.77 8.11 7.66
CA SER A 18 20.04 7.06 8.37
C SER A 18 20.95 6.39 9.41
N PRO A 19 20.50 6.20 10.67
CA PRO A 19 21.26 5.44 11.65
C PRO A 19 21.13 3.95 11.32
N ALA A 20 22.21 3.36 10.80
CA ALA A 20 22.35 1.91 10.76
C ALA A 20 22.42 1.40 12.21
N GLU A 21 21.33 0.81 12.69
CA GLU A 21 21.31 0.05 13.94
C GLU A 21 22.26 -1.15 13.80
N HIS A 22 23.46 -1.01 14.36
CA HIS A 22 24.33 -2.14 14.66
C HIS A 22 23.83 -2.83 15.93
N THR A 23 22.95 -3.82 15.75
CA THR A 23 22.61 -4.79 16.79
C THR A 23 23.86 -5.62 17.11
N GLN A 24 24.56 -5.25 18.18
CA GLN A 24 25.60 -6.09 18.78
C GLN A 24 24.96 -7.34 19.36
N CYS A 25 25.04 -8.46 18.63
CA CYS A 25 24.71 -9.77 19.16
C CYS A 25 25.86 -10.26 20.07
N SER A 26 25.69 -10.08 21.37
CA SER A 26 26.58 -10.62 22.40
C SER A 26 26.06 -11.99 22.85
N SER A 27 26.65 -13.09 22.35
CA SER A 27 26.88 -14.33 23.13
C SER A 27 27.64 -15.39 22.33
N PRO A 28 28.63 -16.09 22.95
CA PRO A 28 29.39 -17.13 22.30
C PRO A 28 28.83 -18.51 22.68
N ARG A 29 28.17 -19.21 21.76
CA ARG A 29 27.99 -20.67 21.87
C ARG A 29 28.11 -21.35 20.51
N GLN A 30 28.99 -22.34 20.49
CA GLN A 30 29.33 -23.18 19.37
C GLN A 30 28.14 -24.07 18.99
N SER A 31 27.74 -24.08 17.72
CA SER A 31 27.22 -25.29 17.06
C SER A 31 27.43 -25.19 15.56
N LYS A 32 28.29 -26.08 15.05
CA LYS A 32 28.48 -26.33 13.62
C LYS A 32 27.22 -27.02 13.09
N THR A 33 26.53 -26.38 12.14
CA THR A 33 25.86 -27.01 10.97
C THR A 33 25.07 -25.93 10.22
N CYS A 34 25.63 -25.40 9.14
CA CYS A 34 24.88 -25.02 7.93
C CYS A 34 25.89 -24.67 6.83
N GLY A 35 26.43 -25.70 6.19
CA GLY A 35 27.21 -25.55 4.97
C GLY A 35 26.29 -25.69 3.78
N CYS A 36 25.64 -24.59 3.37
CA CYS A 36 25.04 -24.33 2.05
C CYS A 36 24.44 -22.90 2.11
N LEU A 37 24.97 -21.95 1.29
CA LEU A 37 24.38 -20.63 0.89
C LEU A 37 25.38 -19.45 0.77
N ARG A 38 26.68 -19.65 1.02
CA ARG A 38 27.67 -18.54 0.98
C ARG A 38 27.96 -17.90 -0.41
N PRO A 39 27.93 -18.61 -1.56
CA PRO A 39 28.24 -17.98 -2.85
C PRO A 39 27.12 -17.09 -3.42
N SER A 40 25.86 -17.39 -3.07
CA SER A 40 24.69 -16.67 -3.59
C SER A 40 24.53 -15.31 -2.93
N CYS A 41 24.75 -15.24 -1.62
CA CYS A 41 24.65 -14.00 -0.84
C CYS A 41 25.78 -13.00 -1.17
N ALA A 42 27.01 -13.47 -1.38
CA ALA A 42 28.13 -12.60 -1.80
C ALA A 42 27.92 -12.03 -3.22
N ARG A 43 27.34 -12.82 -4.12
CA ARG A 43 27.02 -12.38 -5.50
C ARG A 43 25.84 -11.42 -5.51
N SER A 44 24.84 -11.63 -4.64
CA SER A 44 23.72 -10.71 -4.43
C SER A 44 24.15 -9.36 -3.82
N LEU A 45 25.04 -9.36 -2.82
CA LEU A 45 25.59 -8.13 -2.22
C LEU A 45 26.45 -7.34 -3.21
N SER A 46 27.24 -8.01 -4.06
CA SER A 46 28.02 -7.35 -5.12
C SER A 46 27.12 -6.74 -6.20
N SER A 47 26.04 -7.44 -6.61
CA SER A 47 25.06 -6.90 -7.54
C SER A 47 24.30 -5.70 -6.95
N GLN A 48 23.99 -5.74 -5.64
CA GLN A 48 23.35 -4.63 -4.94
C GLN A 48 24.26 -3.40 -4.86
N SER A 49 25.52 -3.57 -4.47
CA SER A 49 26.51 -2.48 -4.43
C SER A 49 26.69 -1.81 -5.80
N ARG A 50 26.70 -2.61 -6.88
CA ARG A 50 26.79 -2.09 -8.25
C ARG A 50 25.53 -1.35 -8.69
N LEU A 51 24.36 -1.81 -8.27
CA LEU A 51 23.10 -1.12 -8.52
C LEU A 51 23.09 0.23 -7.79
N ASP A 52 23.46 0.24 -6.51
CA ASP A 52 23.52 1.45 -5.69
C ASP A 52 24.51 2.48 -6.27
N GLU A 53 25.69 2.05 -6.71
CA GLU A 53 26.66 2.91 -7.41
C GLU A 53 26.10 3.50 -8.71
N GLU A 54 25.40 2.71 -9.53
CA GLU A 54 24.77 3.23 -10.75
C GLU A 54 23.60 4.17 -10.44
N THR A 55 22.82 3.91 -9.38
CA THR A 55 21.79 4.87 -8.94
C THR A 55 22.39 6.18 -8.46
N GLN A 56 23.53 6.14 -7.77
CA GLN A 56 24.23 7.35 -7.33
C GLN A 56 24.77 8.13 -8.53
N LYS A 57 25.44 7.46 -9.48
CA LYS A 57 25.92 8.12 -10.72
C LYS A 57 24.77 8.71 -11.52
N ARG A 58 23.63 8.03 -11.57
CA ARG A 58 22.43 8.54 -12.24
C ARG A 58 21.91 9.79 -11.53
N ALA A 59 21.81 9.77 -10.21
CA ALA A 59 21.39 10.94 -9.43
C ALA A 59 22.35 12.12 -9.62
N ASP A 60 23.67 11.88 -9.62
CA ASP A 60 24.68 12.90 -9.85
C ASP A 60 24.59 13.47 -11.28
N ALA A 61 24.36 12.63 -12.28
CA ALA A 61 24.14 13.06 -13.66
C ALA A 61 22.85 13.88 -13.83
N GLU A 62 21.76 13.47 -13.16
CA GLU A 62 20.49 14.21 -13.15
C GLU A 62 20.64 15.57 -12.45
N ASN A 63 21.36 15.63 -11.32
CA ASN A 63 21.68 16.87 -10.62
C ASN A 63 22.52 17.82 -11.48
N ASN A 64 23.56 17.30 -12.16
CA ASN A 64 24.38 18.09 -13.08
C ASN A 64 23.57 18.61 -14.27
N LEU A 65 22.63 17.82 -14.80
CA LEU A 65 21.75 18.25 -15.89
C LEU A 65 20.86 19.42 -15.44
N VAL A 66 20.30 19.35 -14.23
CA VAL A 66 19.52 20.45 -13.65
C VAL A 66 20.38 21.70 -13.44
N ALA A 67 21.61 21.55 -12.94
CA ALA A 67 22.55 22.65 -12.78
C ALA A 67 22.88 23.32 -14.13
N PHE A 68 23.22 22.54 -15.16
CA PHE A 68 23.51 23.09 -16.49
C PHE A 68 22.30 23.76 -17.14
N ARG A 69 21.08 23.26 -16.91
CA ARG A 69 19.87 23.96 -17.37
C ARG A 69 19.76 25.34 -16.74
N LYS A 70 19.97 25.44 -15.42
CA LYS A 70 19.97 26.71 -14.72
C LYS A 70 21.06 27.65 -15.27
N ASP A 71 22.28 27.16 -15.47
CA ASP A 71 23.38 27.98 -16.00
C ASP A 71 23.06 28.51 -17.41
N VAL A 72 22.41 27.70 -18.25
CA VAL A 72 21.95 28.12 -19.59
C VAL A 72 20.85 29.18 -19.49
N ASP A 73 19.90 29.01 -18.58
CA ASP A 73 18.84 29.99 -18.35
C ASP A 73 19.42 31.33 -17.84
N ASP A 74 20.33 31.29 -16.87
CA ASP A 74 21.02 32.46 -16.30
C ASP A 74 21.87 33.18 -17.36
N ALA A 75 22.59 32.42 -18.20
CA ALA A 75 23.34 32.97 -19.34
C ALA A 75 22.42 33.58 -20.40
N THR A 76 21.24 32.99 -20.64
CA THR A 76 20.25 33.51 -21.59
C THR A 76 19.65 34.82 -21.09
N LEU A 77 19.32 34.92 -19.80
CA LEU A 77 18.86 36.17 -19.18
C LEU A 77 19.92 37.26 -19.28
N SER A 78 21.17 36.94 -18.94
CA SER A 78 22.29 37.88 -19.04
C SER A 78 22.49 38.38 -20.48
N ARG A 79 22.33 37.50 -21.49
CA ARG A 79 22.39 37.89 -22.91
C ARG A 79 21.29 38.87 -23.27
N LEU A 80 20.04 38.58 -22.88
CA LEU A 80 18.89 39.43 -23.15
C LEU A 80 19.00 40.82 -22.48
N GLU A 81 19.55 40.88 -21.27
CA GLU A 81 19.82 42.15 -20.59
C GLU A 81 20.85 43.00 -21.34
N LEU A 82 21.93 42.37 -21.83
CA LEU A 82 22.95 43.06 -22.62
C LEU A 82 22.39 43.52 -23.99
N GLU A 83 21.58 42.70 -24.66
CA GLU A 83 20.90 43.06 -25.91
C GLU A 83 20.01 44.31 -25.71
N ARG A 84 19.19 44.33 -24.65
CA ARG A 84 18.41 45.53 -24.29
C ARG A 84 19.27 46.75 -24.00
N LYS A 85 20.43 46.55 -23.36
CA LYS A 85 21.33 47.67 -23.07
C LYS A 85 21.94 48.24 -24.34
N ILE A 86 22.27 47.38 -25.31
CA ILE A 86 22.74 47.79 -26.64
C ILE A 86 21.65 48.60 -27.34
N GLU A 87 20.41 48.09 -27.39
CA GLU A 87 19.28 48.81 -28.00
C GLU A 87 19.07 50.19 -27.36
N SER A 88 19.03 50.25 -26.02
CA SER A 88 18.89 51.53 -25.30
C SER A 88 20.03 52.52 -25.59
N LEU A 89 21.28 52.04 -25.72
CA LEU A 89 22.40 52.91 -26.06
C LEU A 89 22.36 53.36 -27.52
N MET A 90 21.85 52.52 -28.43
CA MET A 90 21.63 52.90 -29.82
C MET A 90 20.55 53.98 -29.94
N ASP A 91 19.44 53.84 -29.21
CA ASP A 91 18.37 54.84 -29.16
C ASP A 91 18.89 56.18 -28.62
N GLU A 92 19.71 56.16 -27.57
CA GLU A 92 20.33 57.36 -27.01
C GLU A 92 21.27 58.05 -28.01
N ILE A 93 22.09 57.27 -28.73
CA ILE A 93 22.96 57.81 -29.79
C ILE A 93 22.13 58.46 -30.89
N GLU A 94 21.02 57.84 -31.29
CA GLU A 94 20.16 58.39 -32.33
C GLU A 94 19.42 59.65 -31.85
N PHE A 95 18.98 59.67 -30.59
CA PHE A 95 18.40 60.86 -29.96
C PHE A 95 19.40 62.03 -29.94
N LEU A 96 20.63 61.79 -29.48
CA LEU A 96 21.67 62.83 -29.43
C LEU A 96 22.04 63.34 -30.82
N LYS A 97 22.04 62.48 -31.84
CA LYS A 97 22.24 62.91 -33.23
C LYS A 97 21.13 63.83 -33.71
N LYS A 98 19.86 63.46 -33.49
CA LYS A 98 18.70 64.29 -33.87
C LYS A 98 18.72 65.64 -33.16
N LEU A 99 19.01 65.63 -31.86
CA LEU A 99 19.15 66.86 -31.07
C LEU A 99 20.25 67.76 -31.64
N HIS A 100 21.42 67.19 -31.97
CA HIS A 100 22.51 67.95 -32.52
C HIS A 100 22.20 68.53 -33.92
N ASP A 101 21.51 67.75 -34.77
CA ASP A 101 21.06 68.22 -36.07
C ASP A 101 20.05 69.38 -35.93
N GLU A 102 19.12 69.31 -34.96
CA GLU A 102 18.20 70.39 -34.62
C GLU A 102 18.95 71.63 -34.09
N GLU A 103 19.91 71.47 -33.18
CA GLU A 103 20.73 72.57 -32.66
C GLU A 103 21.54 73.27 -33.77
N ILE A 104 22.12 72.50 -34.70
CA ILE A 104 22.82 73.05 -35.86
C ILE A 104 21.85 73.85 -36.74
N GLN A 105 20.66 73.32 -36.99
CA GLN A 105 19.63 73.99 -37.79
C GLN A 105 19.20 75.31 -37.11
N ASP A 106 18.96 75.29 -35.81
CA ASP A 106 18.61 76.47 -35.02
C ASP A 106 19.71 77.53 -35.04
N VAL A 107 20.98 77.13 -34.91
CA VAL A 107 22.12 78.05 -35.02
C VAL A 107 22.20 78.63 -36.43
N GLN A 108 21.96 77.84 -37.47
CA GLN A 108 22.00 78.30 -38.86
C GLN A 108 20.87 79.30 -39.17
N VAL A 109 19.67 79.04 -38.66
CA VAL A 109 18.52 79.96 -38.72
C VAL A 109 18.80 81.21 -37.90
N SER A 110 19.38 81.09 -36.70
CA SER A 110 19.76 82.22 -35.85
C SER A 110 20.78 83.13 -36.54
N VAL A 111 21.80 82.57 -37.20
CA VAL A 111 22.80 83.33 -37.97
C VAL A 111 22.16 84.03 -39.17
N GLN A 112 21.27 83.39 -39.93
CA GLN A 112 20.52 84.04 -41.02
C GLN A 112 19.59 85.14 -40.49
N THR A 113 18.91 84.89 -39.38
CA THR A 113 17.98 85.83 -38.76
C THR A 113 18.72 87.01 -38.15
N HIS A 114 19.92 86.83 -37.60
CA HIS A 114 20.79 87.91 -37.14
C HIS A 114 21.40 88.71 -38.31
N GLN A 115 21.68 88.07 -39.45
CA GLN A 115 22.02 88.77 -40.68
C GLN A 115 20.85 89.62 -41.22
N LEU A 116 19.59 89.21 -41.00
CA LEU A 116 18.39 89.95 -41.42
C LEU A 116 17.87 90.96 -40.38
N LYS A 117 18.10 90.74 -39.07
CA LYS A 117 17.68 91.64 -37.98
C LYS A 117 18.60 92.86 -37.80
N MET A 118 19.77 92.89 -38.44
CA MET A 118 20.61 94.09 -38.47
C MET A 118 19.98 95.25 -39.26
N GLU A 119 18.84 95.07 -39.94
CA GLU A 119 18.22 96.11 -40.76
C GLU A 119 16.95 96.75 -40.17
N VAL A 120 16.44 96.30 -39.01
CA VAL A 120 15.22 96.87 -38.43
C VAL A 120 15.33 96.94 -36.92
N GLU A 121 15.87 98.06 -36.42
CA GLU A 121 15.78 98.41 -35.01
C GLU A 121 14.80 99.57 -34.75
N SER A 122 13.90 99.28 -33.81
CA SER A 122 13.37 100.18 -32.78
C SER A 122 12.54 101.40 -33.17
N THR A 123 11.22 101.29 -33.04
CA THR A 123 10.35 102.40 -32.59
C THR A 123 9.12 101.86 -31.86
N ASN A 124 9.28 101.43 -30.62
CA ASN A 124 8.21 101.48 -29.61
C ASN A 124 8.85 101.33 -28.25
N ARG A 125 8.69 102.32 -27.38
CA ARG A 125 9.20 102.28 -26.00
C ARG A 125 8.26 101.36 -25.20
N PRO A 126 8.67 100.13 -24.85
CA PRO A 126 7.77 99.17 -24.23
C PRO A 126 7.52 99.55 -22.76
N ASP A 127 6.29 99.37 -22.28
CA ASP A 127 5.95 99.52 -20.85
C ASP A 127 6.64 98.41 -20.05
N LEU A 128 7.88 98.68 -19.68
CA LEU A 128 8.74 97.78 -18.95
C LEU A 128 8.17 97.44 -17.56
N THR A 129 7.37 98.35 -16.98
CA THR A 129 6.82 98.16 -15.63
C THR A 129 5.65 97.19 -15.64
N GLY A 130 4.76 97.28 -16.65
CA GLY A 130 3.72 96.29 -16.89
C GLY A 130 4.29 94.90 -17.19
N ALA A 131 5.26 94.82 -18.11
CA ALA A 131 5.91 93.56 -18.45
C ALA A 131 6.62 92.89 -17.25
N LEU A 132 7.31 93.66 -16.41
CA LEU A 132 7.93 93.13 -15.18
C LEU A 132 6.90 92.62 -14.16
N ARG A 133 5.74 93.28 -14.05
CA ARG A 133 4.65 92.85 -13.17
C ARG A 133 4.02 91.54 -13.68
N ASP A 134 3.80 91.42 -14.97
CA ASP A 134 3.24 90.21 -15.59
C ASP A 134 4.20 89.03 -15.50
N ILE A 135 5.51 89.26 -15.71
CA ILE A 135 6.55 88.24 -15.50
C ILE A 135 6.51 87.76 -14.05
N ARG A 136 6.43 88.67 -13.07
CA ARG A 136 6.34 88.30 -11.65
C ARG A 136 5.09 87.46 -11.36
N ALA A 137 3.94 87.88 -11.86
CA ALA A 137 2.69 87.15 -11.68
C ALA A 137 2.73 85.75 -12.33
N GLN A 138 3.37 85.62 -13.50
CA GLN A 138 3.60 84.31 -14.14
C GLN A 138 4.51 83.43 -13.30
N TYR A 139 5.62 83.96 -12.76
CA TYR A 139 6.51 83.20 -11.88
C TYR A 139 5.81 82.76 -10.60
N GLU A 140 5.01 83.63 -9.96
CA GLU A 140 4.23 83.28 -8.77
C GLU A 140 3.20 82.18 -9.09
N ASN A 141 2.53 82.24 -10.24
CA ASN A 141 1.58 81.22 -10.67
C ASN A 141 2.28 79.88 -10.99
N ILE A 142 3.43 79.90 -11.67
CA ILE A 142 4.25 78.71 -11.92
C ILE A 142 4.74 78.10 -10.59
N ALA A 143 5.20 78.91 -9.65
CA ALA A 143 5.64 78.45 -8.34
C ALA A 143 4.50 77.81 -7.53
N MET A 144 3.32 78.44 -7.50
CA MET A 144 2.13 77.86 -6.87
C MET A 144 1.70 76.55 -7.53
N LYS A 145 1.66 76.51 -8.86
CA LYS A 145 1.30 75.31 -9.61
C LYS A 145 2.29 74.17 -9.38
N ASN A 146 3.60 74.46 -9.40
CA ASN A 146 4.64 73.47 -9.11
C ASN A 146 4.52 72.93 -7.69
N MET A 147 4.23 73.78 -6.70
CA MET A 147 4.03 73.35 -5.32
C MET A 147 2.80 72.44 -5.20
N GLN A 148 1.67 72.81 -5.80
CA GLN A 148 0.45 71.99 -5.78
C GLN A 148 0.65 70.64 -6.49
N GLU A 149 1.28 70.64 -7.67
CA GLU A 149 1.59 69.42 -8.41
C GLU A 149 2.52 68.50 -7.61
N SER A 150 3.50 69.07 -6.91
CA SER A 150 4.40 68.31 -6.04
C SER A 150 3.64 67.69 -4.86
N GLU A 151 2.78 68.45 -4.20
CA GLU A 151 1.94 67.93 -3.11
C GLU A 151 1.02 66.80 -3.56
N ASP A 152 0.33 66.97 -4.69
CA ASP A 152 -0.60 65.97 -5.21
C ASP A 152 0.15 64.72 -5.68
N TRP A 153 1.34 64.89 -6.26
CA TRP A 153 2.22 63.78 -6.59
C TRP A 153 2.66 63.02 -5.33
N TYR A 154 3.07 63.71 -4.26
CA TYR A 154 3.43 63.09 -2.99
C TYR A 154 2.25 62.38 -2.33
N LYS A 155 1.06 62.99 -2.31
CA LYS A 155 -0.16 62.39 -1.76
C LYS A 155 -0.52 61.11 -2.50
N SER A 156 -0.47 61.15 -3.85
CA SER A 156 -0.71 59.98 -4.70
C SER A 156 0.30 58.87 -4.44
N LYS A 157 1.61 59.19 -4.40
CA LYS A 157 2.65 58.20 -4.09
C LYS A 157 2.53 57.61 -2.70
N PHE A 158 2.16 58.42 -1.71
CA PHE A 158 1.95 57.94 -0.35
C PHE A 158 0.74 56.99 -0.28
N ALA A 159 -0.35 57.31 -0.98
CA ALA A 159 -1.52 56.45 -1.08
C ALA A 159 -1.17 55.11 -1.76
N ASP A 160 -0.47 55.14 -2.90
CA ASP A 160 -0.02 53.94 -3.61
C ASP A 160 0.84 53.02 -2.73
N LEU A 161 1.82 53.59 -2.01
CA LEU A 161 2.67 52.84 -1.09
C LEU A 161 1.88 52.25 0.07
N THR A 162 0.95 53.02 0.63
CA THR A 162 0.09 52.58 1.73
C THR A 162 -0.81 51.42 1.29
N ASP A 163 -1.41 51.52 0.12
CA ASP A 163 -2.29 50.46 -0.42
C ASP A 163 -1.49 49.23 -0.84
N SER A 164 -0.29 49.40 -1.39
CA SER A 164 0.63 48.29 -1.64
C SER A 164 1.01 47.56 -0.35
N ALA A 165 1.34 48.29 0.71
CA ALA A 165 1.67 47.72 2.02
C ALA A 165 0.48 46.95 2.64
N LYS A 166 -0.75 47.48 2.52
CA LYS A 166 -1.96 46.77 2.94
C LYS A 166 -2.16 45.47 2.18
N ARG A 167 -2.10 45.52 0.83
CA ARG A 167 -2.24 44.31 -0.01
C ARG A 167 -1.20 43.25 0.32
N ASN A 168 0.05 43.65 0.56
CA ASN A 168 1.11 42.73 0.97
C ASN A 168 0.83 42.11 2.35
N THR A 169 0.38 42.92 3.31
CA THR A 169 0.02 42.43 4.65
C THR A 169 -1.14 41.44 4.60
N ASP A 170 -2.16 41.72 3.78
CA ASP A 170 -3.30 40.82 3.57
C ASP A 170 -2.89 39.53 2.87
N ALA A 171 -2.06 39.61 1.82
CA ALA A 171 -1.51 38.44 1.14
C ALA A 171 -0.68 37.56 2.10
N LEU A 172 0.14 38.18 2.95
CA LEU A 172 0.90 37.46 3.98
C LEU A 172 -0.02 36.79 5.00
N ARG A 173 -1.09 37.48 5.43
CA ARG A 173 -2.08 36.92 6.35
C ARG A 173 -2.79 35.72 5.72
N GLN A 174 -3.18 35.82 4.46
CA GLN A 174 -3.83 34.74 3.71
C GLN A 174 -2.88 33.55 3.54
N ALA A 175 -1.63 33.76 3.10
CA ALA A 175 -0.63 32.70 2.97
C ALA A 175 -0.37 31.99 4.30
N LYS A 176 -0.33 32.72 5.43
CA LYS A 176 -0.22 32.11 6.77
C LYS A 176 -1.46 31.30 7.14
N GLN A 177 -2.65 31.74 6.77
CA GLN A 177 -3.90 31.01 7.03
C GLN A 177 -3.93 29.71 6.22
N GLU A 178 -3.58 29.76 4.93
CA GLU A 178 -3.49 28.59 4.05
C GLU A 178 -2.44 27.59 4.55
N ALA A 179 -1.25 28.05 4.93
CA ALA A 179 -0.21 27.18 5.50
C ALA A 179 -0.67 26.49 6.79
N ASN A 180 -1.42 27.19 7.66
CA ASN A 180 -1.99 26.59 8.87
C ASN A 180 -3.08 25.56 8.56
N GLU A 181 -3.92 25.82 7.56
CA GLU A 181 -4.96 24.89 7.12
C GLU A 181 -4.34 23.63 6.52
N SER A 182 -3.35 23.76 5.63
CA SER A 182 -2.60 22.61 5.11
C SER A 182 -1.94 21.81 6.24
N ARG A 183 -1.37 22.48 7.26
CA ARG A 183 -0.80 21.80 8.43
C ARG A 183 -1.86 21.01 9.21
N ARG A 184 -3.06 21.55 9.37
CA ARG A 184 -4.18 20.84 10.02
C ARG A 184 -4.65 19.64 9.21
N GLN A 185 -4.75 19.78 7.88
CA GLN A 185 -5.10 18.68 6.99
C GLN A 185 -4.07 17.54 7.06
N ILE A 186 -2.77 17.87 7.06
CA ILE A 186 -1.69 16.88 7.24
C ILE A 186 -1.85 16.15 8.57
N GLN A 187 -2.12 16.86 9.67
CA GLN A 187 -2.33 16.24 10.98
C GLN A 187 -3.55 15.31 10.98
N SER A 188 -4.67 15.75 10.40
CA SER A 188 -5.89 14.94 10.28
C SER A 188 -5.66 13.67 9.48
N LEU A 189 -5.01 13.78 8.32
CA LEU A 189 -4.68 12.62 7.47
C LEU A 189 -3.70 11.66 8.15
N ASN A 190 -2.71 12.17 8.89
CA ASN A 190 -1.82 11.32 9.67
C ASN A 190 -2.58 10.54 10.76
N CYS A 191 -3.50 11.19 11.47
CA CYS A 191 -4.34 10.51 12.46
C CYS A 191 -5.22 9.43 11.82
N GLU A 192 -5.77 9.69 10.63
CA GLU A 192 -6.55 8.70 9.88
C GLU A 192 -5.69 7.51 9.43
N ILE A 193 -4.49 7.78 8.91
CA ILE A 193 -3.51 6.75 8.55
C ILE A 193 -3.19 5.87 9.76
N ASP A 194 -2.91 6.47 10.92
CA ASP A 194 -2.56 5.71 12.12
C ASP A 194 -3.77 4.93 12.67
N ALA A 195 -4.98 5.48 12.58
CA ALA A 195 -6.20 4.75 12.91
C ALA A 195 -6.39 3.53 12.00
N LEU A 196 -6.22 3.69 10.68
CA LEU A 196 -6.33 2.60 9.71
C LEU A 196 -5.22 1.54 9.87
N LYS A 197 -4.00 1.95 10.23
CA LYS A 197 -2.94 1.00 10.57
C LYS A 197 -3.30 0.17 11.79
N ASN A 198 -3.80 0.82 12.86
CA ASN A 198 -4.21 0.12 14.08
C ASN A 198 -5.37 -0.86 13.81
N THR A 199 -6.36 -0.48 12.99
CA THR A 199 -7.45 -1.40 12.63
C THR A 199 -6.95 -2.56 11.77
N ASN A 200 -6.03 -2.31 10.83
CA ASN A 200 -5.42 -3.36 10.03
C ASN A 200 -4.63 -4.36 10.91
N GLU A 201 -3.79 -3.86 11.81
CA GLU A 201 -3.04 -4.69 12.76
C GLU A 201 -3.97 -5.53 13.65
N ALA A 202 -5.08 -4.94 14.13
CA ALA A 202 -6.08 -5.65 14.91
C ALA A 202 -6.76 -6.77 14.11
N LEU A 203 -7.12 -6.51 12.85
CA LEU A 203 -7.71 -7.51 11.95
C LEU A 203 -6.72 -8.63 11.61
N LEU A 204 -5.45 -8.30 11.33
CA LEU A 204 -4.40 -9.30 11.11
C LEU A 204 -4.11 -10.15 12.35
N ARG A 205 -4.25 -9.57 13.55
CA ARG A 205 -4.16 -10.32 14.80
C ARG A 205 -5.35 -11.26 14.96
N GLN A 206 -6.58 -10.77 14.73
CA GLN A 206 -7.78 -11.59 14.81
C GLN A 206 -7.75 -12.76 13.81
N MET A 207 -7.25 -12.53 12.60
CA MET A 207 -7.09 -13.56 11.58
C MET A 207 -6.11 -14.66 12.04
N ARG A 208 -4.95 -14.29 12.59
CA ARG A 208 -4.00 -15.24 13.17
C ARG A 208 -4.58 -16.01 14.34
N ASP A 209 -5.27 -15.32 15.25
CA ASP A 209 -5.92 -15.97 16.39
C ASP A 209 -6.99 -16.99 15.92
N MET A 210 -7.73 -16.71 14.84
CA MET A 210 -8.67 -17.65 14.23
C MET A 210 -7.97 -18.83 13.54
N GLU A 211 -6.89 -18.57 12.79
CA GLU A 211 -6.08 -19.62 12.16
C GLU A 211 -5.52 -20.60 13.21
N ASP A 212 -5.01 -20.08 14.33
CA ASP A 212 -4.50 -20.87 15.44
C ASP A 212 -5.62 -21.66 16.13
N GLN A 213 -6.80 -21.06 16.33
CA GLN A 213 -7.98 -21.76 16.88
C GLN A 213 -8.40 -22.93 15.98
N PHE A 214 -8.53 -22.70 14.68
CA PHE A 214 -8.86 -23.77 13.72
C PHE A 214 -7.77 -24.82 13.64
N GLY A 215 -6.49 -24.44 13.69
CA GLY A 215 -5.37 -25.37 13.76
C GLY A 215 -5.48 -26.31 14.98
N ASN A 216 -5.81 -25.75 16.14
CA ASN A 216 -6.04 -26.53 17.37
C ASN A 216 -7.26 -27.44 17.26
N GLU A 217 -8.38 -26.95 16.71
CA GLU A 217 -9.58 -27.75 16.48
C GLU A 217 -9.30 -28.94 15.54
N ILE A 218 -8.59 -28.71 14.44
CA ILE A 218 -8.19 -29.77 13.50
C ILE A 218 -7.32 -30.81 14.22
N SER A 219 -6.34 -30.38 15.02
CA SER A 219 -5.51 -31.30 15.82
C SER A 219 -6.37 -32.14 16.77
N ASN A 220 -7.30 -31.51 17.48
CA ASN A 220 -8.21 -32.22 18.40
C ASN A 220 -9.08 -33.26 17.67
N TYR A 221 -9.58 -32.92 16.48
CA TYR A 221 -10.35 -33.87 15.66
C TYR A 221 -9.47 -35.03 15.17
N GLN A 222 -8.23 -34.76 14.76
CA GLN A 222 -7.27 -35.79 14.36
C GLN A 222 -6.96 -36.74 15.53
N ASP A 223 -6.69 -36.21 16.72
CA ASP A 223 -6.45 -37.01 17.93
C ASP A 223 -7.66 -37.90 18.26
N ASN A 224 -8.87 -37.36 18.15
CA ASN A 224 -10.08 -38.13 18.39
C ASN A 224 -10.28 -39.23 17.34
N VAL A 225 -9.99 -38.95 16.06
CA VAL A 225 -10.01 -39.96 14.99
C VAL A 225 -9.00 -41.06 15.30
N SER A 226 -7.75 -40.71 15.62
CA SER A 226 -6.71 -41.69 15.97
C SER A 226 -7.09 -42.54 17.20
N ARG A 227 -7.69 -41.94 18.24
CA ARG A 227 -8.19 -42.68 19.40
C ARG A 227 -9.27 -43.69 19.01
N LEU A 228 -10.25 -43.28 18.21
CA LEU A 228 -11.33 -44.16 17.76
C LEU A 228 -10.80 -45.28 16.84
N GLU A 229 -9.83 -44.99 15.98
CA GLU A 229 -9.15 -46.00 15.16
C GLU A 229 -8.41 -47.04 16.00
N GLU A 230 -7.74 -46.61 17.08
CA GLU A 230 -7.07 -47.50 18.04
C GLU A 230 -8.08 -48.37 18.79
N GLU A 231 -9.20 -47.79 19.26
CA GLU A 231 -10.28 -48.55 19.91
C GLU A 231 -10.87 -49.61 18.97
N ILE A 232 -11.09 -49.27 17.70
CA ILE A 232 -11.54 -50.23 16.68
C ILE A 232 -10.52 -51.34 16.49
N ARG A 233 -9.21 -51.02 16.45
CA ARG A 233 -8.15 -52.02 16.32
C ARG A 233 -8.13 -52.97 17.52
N HIS A 234 -8.14 -52.41 18.73
CA HIS A 234 -8.19 -53.14 19.98
C HIS A 234 -9.39 -54.11 20.04
N LEU A 235 -10.60 -53.64 19.73
CA LEU A 235 -11.80 -54.48 19.74
C LEU A 235 -11.75 -55.60 18.69
N LYS A 236 -11.14 -55.35 17.53
CA LYS A 236 -10.92 -56.40 16.52
C LYS A 236 -9.96 -57.48 17.02
N GLU A 237 -8.90 -57.08 17.72
CA GLU A 237 -7.95 -58.03 18.33
C GLU A 237 -8.60 -58.86 19.44
N GLU A 238 -9.40 -58.23 20.29
CA GLU A 238 -10.19 -58.94 21.32
C GLU A 238 -11.19 -59.92 20.71
N MET A 239 -11.89 -59.51 19.65
CA MET A 239 -12.80 -60.40 18.91
C MET A 239 -12.05 -61.62 18.34
N ALA A 240 -10.88 -61.40 17.74
CA ALA A 240 -10.05 -62.49 17.20
C ALA A 240 -9.49 -63.40 18.31
N ARG A 241 -9.20 -62.88 19.50
CA ARG A 241 -8.85 -63.68 20.68
C ARG A 241 -10.02 -64.55 21.11
N HIS A 242 -11.21 -63.98 21.30
CA HIS A 242 -12.38 -64.75 21.71
C HIS A 242 -12.75 -65.83 20.69
N LEU A 243 -12.66 -65.56 19.39
CA LEU A 243 -12.88 -66.58 18.36
C LEU A 243 -11.93 -67.78 18.50
N ARG A 244 -10.67 -67.55 18.86
CA ARG A 244 -9.71 -68.64 19.15
C ARG A 244 -10.10 -69.42 20.40
N GLU A 245 -10.40 -68.72 21.50
CA GLU A 245 -10.84 -69.34 22.75
C GLU A 245 -12.12 -70.19 22.55
N TYR A 246 -13.08 -69.70 21.77
CA TYR A 246 -14.28 -70.45 21.41
C TYR A 246 -13.96 -71.70 20.58
N GLN A 247 -13.04 -71.61 19.62
CA GLN A 247 -12.62 -72.76 18.82
C GLN A 247 -11.92 -73.81 19.69
N ASP A 248 -11.06 -73.40 20.62
CA ASP A 248 -10.37 -74.29 21.55
C ASP A 248 -11.38 -75.01 22.47
N LEU A 249 -12.36 -74.28 23.00
CA LEU A 249 -13.44 -74.87 23.80
C LEU A 249 -14.29 -75.85 22.99
N LEU A 250 -14.59 -75.52 21.73
CA LEU A 250 -15.30 -76.41 20.82
C LEU A 250 -14.52 -77.70 20.57
N ASN A 251 -13.20 -77.62 20.38
CA ASN A 251 -12.32 -78.78 20.21
C ASN A 251 -12.37 -79.69 21.45
N VAL A 252 -12.32 -79.12 22.66
CA VAL A 252 -12.48 -79.88 23.91
C VAL A 252 -13.85 -80.55 23.98
N LYS A 253 -14.93 -79.83 23.62
CA LYS A 253 -16.28 -80.40 23.59
C LYS A 253 -16.38 -81.58 22.61
N MET A 254 -15.77 -81.48 21.43
CA MET A 254 -15.75 -82.57 20.46
C MET A 254 -14.98 -83.79 20.98
N ALA A 255 -13.84 -83.58 21.67
CA ALA A 255 -13.11 -84.67 22.32
C ALA A 255 -13.98 -85.38 23.36
N LEU A 256 -14.69 -84.62 24.21
CA LEU A 256 -15.63 -85.16 25.19
C LEU A 256 -16.79 -85.92 24.54
N ASP A 257 -17.36 -85.45 23.43
CA ASP A 257 -18.41 -86.17 22.71
C ASP A 257 -17.91 -87.54 22.21
N ILE A 258 -16.68 -87.59 21.69
CA ILE A 258 -16.03 -88.84 21.26
C ILE A 258 -15.85 -89.76 22.46
N GLU A 259 -15.33 -89.27 23.58
CA GLU A 259 -15.18 -90.04 24.82
C GLU A 259 -16.53 -90.62 25.27
N ILE A 260 -17.60 -89.80 25.34
CA ILE A 260 -18.95 -90.23 25.69
C ILE A 260 -19.45 -91.32 24.73
N ALA A 261 -19.24 -91.16 23.42
CA ALA A 261 -19.62 -92.17 22.44
C ALA A 261 -18.86 -93.49 22.64
N THR A 262 -17.56 -93.44 22.97
CA THR A 262 -16.78 -94.63 23.29
C THR A 262 -17.24 -95.30 24.59
N TYR A 263 -17.52 -94.53 25.64
CA TYR A 263 -18.07 -95.05 26.89
C TYR A 263 -19.42 -95.73 26.68
N ARG A 264 -20.33 -95.13 25.89
CA ARG A 264 -21.61 -95.76 25.52
C ARG A 264 -21.42 -97.09 24.80
N LYS A 265 -20.52 -97.16 23.81
CA LYS A 265 -20.23 -98.39 23.05
C LYS A 265 -19.64 -99.50 23.93
N LEU A 266 -18.78 -99.16 24.90
CA LEU A 266 -18.24 -100.13 25.86
C LEU A 266 -19.34 -100.70 26.77
N LEU A 267 -20.27 -99.85 27.23
CA LEU A 267 -21.41 -100.26 28.06
C LEU A 267 -22.38 -101.18 27.30
N GLU A 268 -22.72 -100.87 26.05
CA GLU A 268 -23.54 -101.74 25.17
C GLU A 268 -22.89 -103.14 24.94
N GLY A 269 -21.56 -103.19 24.90
CA GLY A 269 -20.80 -104.44 24.78
C GLY A 269 -20.78 -105.31 26.05
N GLU A 270 -20.94 -104.71 27.23
CA GLU A 270 -21.08 -105.41 28.52
C GLU A 270 -22.54 -105.87 28.76
N GLU A 271 -23.54 -105.06 28.38
CA GLU A 271 -24.96 -105.45 28.44
C GLU A 271 -25.27 -106.68 27.55
N SER A 272 -24.53 -106.83 26.46
CA SER A 272 -24.58 -108.01 25.56
C SER A 272 -24.03 -109.30 26.18
N ARG A 273 -23.19 -109.22 27.22
CA ARG A 273 -22.71 -110.40 27.97
C ARG A 273 -23.62 -110.76 29.16
N ILE A 274 -24.36 -109.78 29.68
CA ILE A 274 -25.14 -109.92 30.93
C ILE A 274 -26.61 -110.32 30.67
N THR A 275 -27.13 -110.28 29.43
CA THR A 275 -28.56 -110.52 29.17
C THR A 275 -28.86 -111.69 28.21
N ILE A 276 -29.37 -112.80 28.75
CA ILE A 276 -30.21 -113.83 28.10
C ILE A 276 -31.65 -113.24 27.90
N PRO A 277 -32.44 -113.60 26.87
CA PRO A 277 -33.32 -112.67 26.17
C PRO A 277 -34.75 -112.57 26.69
N ILE A 278 -35.27 -111.34 26.80
CA ILE A 278 -36.67 -110.91 26.61
C ILE A 278 -36.54 -109.42 26.17
N GLY A 279 -36.96 -108.90 25.02
CA GLY A 279 -38.07 -109.17 24.12
C GLY A 279 -38.77 -107.82 23.87
N MET A 280 -38.77 -107.32 22.62
CA MET A 280 -39.51 -106.18 22.02
C MET A 280 -39.86 -104.97 22.91
N GLY A 281 -39.52 -103.72 22.58
CA GLY A 281 -39.58 -103.06 21.27
C GLY A 281 -40.69 -102.01 21.28
N MET A 282 -40.34 -100.71 21.16
CA MET A 282 -41.16 -99.64 20.58
C MET A 282 -40.24 -98.47 20.14
N THR A 283 -39.94 -98.34 18.84
CA THR A 283 -40.44 -97.34 17.86
C THR A 283 -40.45 -95.86 18.30
N ASN A 284 -39.54 -95.11 17.67
CA ASN A 284 -39.65 -93.80 17.00
C ASN A 284 -40.11 -92.57 17.78
N HIS A 285 -39.30 -91.50 17.74
CA HIS A 285 -39.58 -90.36 16.85
C HIS A 285 -38.32 -89.51 16.65
N VAL A 286 -37.89 -89.45 15.39
CA VAL A 286 -36.89 -88.54 14.84
C VAL A 286 -37.50 -87.14 14.80
N GLY A 287 -36.91 -86.21 15.57
CA GLY A 287 -37.21 -84.79 15.47
C GLY A 287 -36.28 -84.16 14.43
N ASP A 288 -36.74 -84.16 13.18
CA ASP A 288 -36.19 -83.32 12.13
C ASP A 288 -36.47 -81.86 12.50
N ARG A 289 -35.41 -81.06 12.68
CA ARG A 289 -35.50 -79.60 12.80
C ARG A 289 -34.66 -79.04 11.68
N ASP A 290 -35.32 -78.86 10.54
CA ASP A 290 -34.89 -77.96 9.48
C ASP A 290 -34.65 -76.57 10.07
N TYR A 291 -33.37 -76.21 10.16
CA TYR A 291 -32.94 -74.85 10.42
C TYR A 291 -32.84 -74.14 9.06
N GLU A 292 -33.99 -73.71 8.52
CA GLU A 292 -34.02 -72.85 7.34
C GLU A 292 -33.45 -71.48 7.72
N LYS A 293 -32.21 -71.26 7.28
CA LYS A 293 -31.48 -70.00 7.43
C LYS A 293 -32.05 -68.97 6.45
N SER A 294 -33.05 -68.21 6.88
CA SER A 294 -33.44 -66.97 6.21
C SER A 294 -32.40 -65.88 6.55
N PRO A 295 -31.70 -65.26 5.57
CA PRO A 295 -30.93 -64.06 5.83
C PRO A 295 -31.90 -62.91 6.07
N ARG A 296 -31.95 -62.40 7.30
CA ARG A 296 -32.57 -61.09 7.58
C ARG A 296 -31.74 -60.03 6.88
N ASP A 297 -32.21 -59.56 5.72
CA ASP A 297 -31.86 -58.23 5.23
C ASP A 297 -32.37 -57.21 6.25
N GLN A 298 -31.44 -56.57 6.96
CA GLN A 298 -31.79 -55.43 7.80
C GLN A 298 -32.26 -54.28 6.90
N PRO A 299 -33.35 -53.56 7.24
CA PRO A 299 -33.76 -52.39 6.47
C PRO A 299 -32.66 -51.34 6.58
N LYS A 300 -31.98 -51.07 5.46
CA LYS A 300 -31.06 -49.93 5.34
C LYS A 300 -31.87 -48.66 5.54
N LYS A 301 -31.60 -47.93 6.63
CA LYS A 301 -32.20 -46.62 6.88
C LYS A 301 -31.68 -45.65 5.80
N PRO A 302 -32.55 -44.88 5.12
CA PRO A 302 -32.10 -43.93 4.11
C PRO A 302 -31.24 -42.84 4.78
N VAL A 303 -30.06 -42.59 4.21
CA VAL A 303 -29.19 -41.48 4.63
C VAL A 303 -29.73 -40.20 4.02
N VAL A 304 -30.19 -39.29 4.87
CA VAL A 304 -30.63 -37.95 4.47
C VAL A 304 -29.41 -37.04 4.48
N ILE A 305 -29.01 -36.56 3.29
CA ILE A 305 -27.96 -35.57 3.16
C ILE A 305 -28.64 -34.19 3.20
N LYS A 306 -28.35 -33.41 4.26
CA LYS A 306 -28.72 -31.99 4.34
C LYS A 306 -27.53 -31.18 3.85
N THR A 307 -27.73 -30.43 2.78
CA THR A 307 -26.76 -29.43 2.33
C THR A 307 -27.26 -28.07 2.79
N VAL A 308 -26.46 -27.41 3.63
CA VAL A 308 -26.77 -26.08 4.20
C VAL A 308 -25.75 -25.10 3.64
N GLU A 309 -26.22 -24.13 2.86
CA GLU A 309 -25.39 -23.06 2.34
C GLU A 309 -25.49 -21.86 3.30
N THR A 310 -24.37 -21.51 3.92
CA THR A 310 -24.26 -20.39 4.87
C THR A 310 -23.45 -19.26 4.27
N ARG A 311 -23.96 -18.04 4.37
CA ARG A 311 -23.25 -16.80 4.03
C ARG A 311 -23.42 -15.85 5.21
N ASP A 312 -22.31 -15.33 5.73
CA ASP A 312 -22.26 -14.39 6.85
C ASP A 312 -22.98 -14.88 8.13
N GLY A 313 -22.98 -16.20 8.37
CA GLY A 313 -23.52 -16.81 9.59
C GLY A 313 -25.04 -17.06 9.58
N GLU A 314 -25.77 -16.66 8.55
CA GLU A 314 -27.19 -17.00 8.38
C GLU A 314 -27.41 -18.09 7.30
N VAL A 315 -28.38 -18.97 7.54
CA VAL A 315 -28.75 -20.07 6.64
C VAL A 315 -29.62 -19.51 5.51
N VAL A 316 -29.05 -19.41 4.30
CA VAL A 316 -29.72 -18.77 3.15
C VAL A 316 -30.56 -19.77 2.34
N LYS A 317 -30.19 -21.07 2.37
CA LYS A 317 -30.93 -22.11 1.64
C LYS A 317 -30.75 -23.48 2.27
N GLU A 318 -31.86 -24.19 2.47
CA GLU A 318 -31.89 -25.56 2.98
C GLU A 318 -32.55 -26.49 1.94
N SER A 319 -31.83 -27.52 1.51
CA SER A 319 -32.34 -28.52 0.56
C SER A 319 -32.15 -29.93 1.12
N ARG A 320 -33.18 -30.78 1.01
CA ARG A 320 -33.19 -32.17 1.51
C ARG A 320 -33.38 -33.13 0.34
N THR A 321 -32.41 -34.01 0.09
CA THR A 321 -32.50 -35.04 -0.95
C THR A 321 -32.31 -36.42 -0.34
N GLU A 322 -33.28 -37.31 -0.59
CA GLU A 322 -33.21 -38.72 -0.21
C GLU A 322 -32.53 -39.49 -1.34
N LYS A 323 -31.42 -40.17 -1.03
CA LYS A 323 -30.67 -40.97 -2.01
C LYS A 323 -30.92 -42.44 -1.74
N ASP A 324 -31.68 -43.10 -2.60
CA ASP A 324 -31.85 -44.56 -2.58
C ASP A 324 -30.62 -45.24 -3.17
N SER A 325 -29.95 -46.09 -2.39
CA SER A 325 -28.77 -46.81 -2.83
C SER A 325 -29.19 -48.12 -3.51
N GLY A 326 -29.61 -48.03 -4.77
CA GLY A 326 -30.01 -49.16 -5.60
C GLY A 326 -29.58 -49.05 -7.07
N ARG A 327 -28.72 -50.01 -7.48
CA ARG A 327 -28.40 -50.43 -8.87
C ARG A 327 -27.50 -49.52 -9.74
N ARG A 328 -26.27 -50.02 -9.94
CA ARG A 328 -25.36 -49.68 -11.04
C ARG A 328 -26.03 -50.12 -12.37
N GLY A 329 -26.56 -49.17 -13.13
CA GLY A 329 -27.00 -49.39 -14.50
C GLY A 329 -25.79 -49.61 -15.39
N LYS A 330 -25.82 -50.72 -16.13
CA LYS A 330 -24.94 -50.99 -17.26
C LYS A 330 -25.17 -49.88 -18.29
N GLU A 331 -24.10 -49.21 -18.71
CA GLU A 331 -24.06 -48.47 -19.97
C GLU A 331 -24.14 -49.53 -21.09
N ASP A 332 -25.29 -49.64 -21.73
CA ASP A 332 -25.38 -50.19 -23.08
C ASP A 332 -25.17 -49.01 -24.03
N SER A 333 -23.98 -49.01 -24.62
CA SER A 333 -23.65 -48.25 -25.82
C SER A 333 -24.50 -48.74 -26.99
N ASP A 334 -25.30 -47.85 -27.59
CA ASP A 334 -25.57 -47.86 -29.03
C ASP A 334 -26.23 -46.54 -29.51
N ASN A 335 -25.57 -45.97 -30.51
CA ASN A 335 -25.94 -44.91 -31.47
C ASN A 335 -25.97 -43.43 -31.04
#